data_AF-A0AAN7ACY5-F1
#
_entry.id   AF-A0AAN7ACY5-F1
#
_cell.length_a   1.000
_cell.length_b   1.000
_cell.length_c   1.000
_cell.angle_alpha   90.00
_cell.angle_beta   90.00
_cell.angle_gamma   90.00
#
_symmetry.space_group_name_H-M   'P 1'
#
loop_
_entity.id
_entity.type
_entity.pdbx_description
1 polymer ?
#
loop_
_entity_poly.entity_id
_entity_poly.type
_entity_poly.pdbx_seq_one_letter_code
_entity_poly.pdbx_strand_id
1 'polypeptide(L)'
;MMKSFALATVLALSASLSSAASPKLMLRQNNPDDLMIFNCVDMPEVCTNMCWGAYCRSIGTGLTYDKPDASEKRRRRRAAGCLVSGGNRCSTRKGYDAGYQCDEYPFASTVGRGASDERVNRCVPAGQNSRQGGTINSFYQSAYCGGGPCDFTASFGNPGAAGVSYCNAYATPEDCDVDDDNQVVGPGGTQDPTEDETADDGTDETDPGEEEPTTEDKKLRKIKKRSKTFVGRYRTAVGTVIDVPGGAYIGQRAFYVEPVNATLWAEPAAALMGVQEMVDNLVVKETKVVEEIETWNAPAPAPAV
;
A
#
# COMPACT_ATOMS: atom_id res chain seq x y z
N MET A 1 35.84 -26.40 86.28
CA MET A 1 35.03 -25.20 86.58
C MET A 1 34.36 -24.74 85.30
N MET A 2 33.03 -24.76 85.31
CA MET A 2 32.16 -24.32 84.22
C MET A 2 32.35 -22.82 83.94
N LYS A 3 32.15 -22.43 82.68
CA LYS A 3 31.18 -21.39 82.33
C LYS A 3 30.91 -21.41 80.83
N SER A 4 29.74 -21.95 80.50
CA SER A 4 29.04 -21.78 79.24
C SER A 4 28.85 -20.29 78.93
N PHE A 5 29.06 -19.91 77.68
CA PHE A 5 28.38 -18.76 77.09
C PHE A 5 27.78 -19.21 75.77
N ALA A 6 26.45 -19.32 75.78
CA ALA A 6 25.64 -19.32 74.57
C ALA A 6 25.60 -17.90 74.04
N LEU A 7 25.82 -17.69 72.74
CA LEU A 7 25.39 -16.46 72.09
C LEU A 7 24.86 -16.73 70.69
N ALA A 8 23.54 -16.53 70.63
CA ALA A 8 22.62 -16.36 69.53
C ALA A 8 23.20 -16.22 68.11
N THR A 9 22.79 -17.17 67.27
CA THR A 9 22.72 -17.07 65.81
C THR A 9 21.76 -15.95 65.42
N VAL A 10 22.28 -14.85 64.85
CA VAL A 10 21.47 -13.88 64.10
C VAL A 10 21.46 -14.34 62.64
N LEU A 11 20.40 -15.04 62.24
CA LEU A 11 20.07 -15.24 60.83
C LEU A 11 19.59 -13.91 60.27
N ALA A 12 20.49 -13.17 59.61
CA ALA A 12 20.10 -12.08 58.74
C ALA A 12 19.43 -12.69 57.49
N LEU A 13 18.09 -12.71 57.47
CA LEU A 13 17.33 -12.86 56.23
C LEU A 13 17.59 -11.60 55.39
N SER A 14 18.61 -11.63 54.53
CA SER A 14 18.68 -10.74 53.40
C SER A 14 17.56 -11.13 52.45
N ALA A 15 16.40 -10.50 52.61
CA ALA A 15 15.38 -10.44 51.60
C ALA A 15 15.98 -9.69 50.41
N SER A 16 16.63 -10.42 49.51
CA SER A 16 16.84 -9.96 48.15
C SER A 16 15.45 -9.73 47.58
N LEU A 17 15.02 -8.48 47.56
CA LEU A 17 14.00 -8.02 46.63
C LEU A 17 14.61 -8.24 45.25
N SER A 18 14.43 -9.45 44.72
CA SER A 18 14.32 -9.65 43.30
C SER A 18 13.25 -8.67 42.88
N SER A 19 13.67 -7.55 42.29
CA SER A 19 12.81 -6.81 41.40
C SER A 19 12.44 -7.82 40.34
N ALA A 20 11.33 -8.51 40.57
CA ALA A 20 10.60 -9.20 39.54
C ALA A 20 10.21 -8.08 38.60
N ALA A 21 11.11 -7.78 37.66
CA ALA A 21 10.76 -7.18 36.40
C ALA A 21 9.58 -8.02 35.96
N SER A 22 8.39 -7.46 36.12
CA SER A 22 7.19 -8.07 35.62
C SER A 22 7.53 -8.47 34.19
N PRO A 23 7.26 -9.70 33.74
CA PRO A 23 7.21 -9.92 32.32
C PRO A 23 6.18 -8.90 31.85
N LYS A 24 6.65 -7.79 31.28
CA LYS A 24 5.82 -6.98 30.41
C LYS A 24 5.30 -8.02 29.47
N LEU A 25 4.03 -8.36 29.65
CA LEU A 25 3.23 -8.98 28.64
C LEU A 25 3.38 -8.02 27.46
N MET A 26 4.42 -8.26 26.66
CA MET A 26 4.58 -7.72 25.34
C MET A 26 3.40 -8.36 24.63
N LEU A 27 2.23 -7.74 24.80
CA LEU A 27 1.20 -7.69 23.77
C LEU A 27 2.00 -7.62 22.50
N ARG A 28 1.90 -8.68 21.68
CA ARG A 28 2.44 -8.80 20.35
C ARG A 28 2.51 -7.39 19.74
N GLN A 29 3.65 -6.71 19.90
CA GLN A 29 3.94 -5.56 19.08
C GLN A 29 4.22 -6.28 17.78
N ASN A 30 3.20 -6.30 16.92
CA ASN A 30 3.40 -6.53 15.50
C ASN A 30 4.61 -5.67 15.18
N ASN A 31 5.79 -6.26 14.99
CA ASN A 31 6.82 -5.54 14.26
C ASN A 31 6.10 -5.20 12.97
N PRO A 32 5.80 -3.92 12.69
CA PRO A 32 5.18 -3.59 11.43
C PRO A 32 6.17 -4.09 10.39
N ASP A 33 5.66 -4.79 9.39
CA ASP A 33 6.50 -5.31 8.32
C ASP A 33 7.38 -4.17 7.80
N ASP A 34 8.56 -4.49 7.27
CA ASP A 34 9.45 -3.45 6.76
C ASP A 34 8.72 -2.60 5.72
N LEU A 35 9.05 -1.31 5.70
CA LEU A 35 8.36 -0.36 4.85
C LEU A 35 8.96 -0.41 3.45
N MET A 36 8.13 -0.60 2.43
CA MET A 36 8.50 -0.34 1.04
C MET A 36 7.98 1.03 0.65
N ILE A 37 8.88 2.01 0.51
CA ILE A 37 8.53 3.40 0.25
C ILE A 37 8.42 3.65 -1.26
N PHE A 38 7.25 4.13 -1.68
CA PHE A 38 7.01 4.68 -3.01
C PHE A 38 7.15 6.21 -2.96
N ASN A 39 8.07 6.79 -3.75
CA ASN A 39 8.22 8.25 -3.79
C ASN A 39 7.13 8.89 -4.68
N CYS A 40 6.14 9.50 -4.07
CA CYS A 40 4.99 10.05 -4.78
C CYS A 40 5.28 11.33 -5.58
N VAL A 41 6.46 11.94 -5.40
CA VAL A 41 6.92 13.04 -6.27
C VAL A 41 7.17 12.54 -7.71
N ASP A 42 7.68 11.31 -7.86
CA ASP A 42 8.11 10.77 -9.16
C ASP A 42 7.01 9.99 -9.90
N MET A 43 5.95 9.62 -9.17
CA MET A 43 4.84 8.80 -9.65
C MET A 43 3.48 9.20 -9.04
N PRO A 44 3.06 10.47 -9.19
CA PRO A 44 1.86 10.98 -8.53
C PRO A 44 0.58 10.20 -8.86
N GLU A 45 0.35 9.85 -10.13
CA GLU A 45 -0.86 9.13 -10.57
C GLU A 45 -0.89 7.69 -10.04
N VAL A 46 0.28 7.06 -9.93
CA VAL A 46 0.43 5.72 -9.35
C VAL A 46 0.19 5.77 -7.84
N CYS A 47 0.76 6.75 -7.13
CA CYS A 47 0.47 6.94 -5.71
C CYS A 47 -1.00 7.23 -5.44
N THR A 48 -1.65 8.02 -6.30
CA THR A 48 -3.09 8.26 -6.26
C THR A 48 -3.87 6.95 -6.31
N ASN A 49 -3.55 6.04 -7.25
CA ASN A 49 -4.20 4.73 -7.34
C ASN A 49 -3.96 3.86 -6.09
N MET A 50 -2.70 3.77 -5.64
CA MET A 50 -2.36 2.97 -4.46
C MET A 50 -3.03 3.49 -3.19
N CYS A 51 -3.07 4.81 -2.99
CA CYS A 51 -3.71 5.44 -1.84
C CYS A 51 -5.23 5.27 -1.88
N TRP A 52 -5.86 5.38 -3.04
CA TRP A 52 -7.29 5.09 -3.19
C TRP A 52 -7.61 3.63 -2.83
N GLY A 53 -6.86 2.67 -3.38
CA GLY A 53 -7.02 1.27 -3.05
C GLY A 53 -6.82 0.99 -1.56
N ALA A 54 -5.71 1.49 -1.00
CA ALA A 54 -5.35 1.28 0.40
C ALA A 54 -6.38 1.87 1.38
N TYR A 55 -6.78 3.13 1.16
CA TYR A 55 -7.53 3.92 2.16
C TYR A 55 -9.01 4.01 1.86
N CYS A 56 -9.39 4.22 0.59
CA CYS A 56 -10.78 4.35 0.19
C CYS A 56 -11.47 2.99 -0.03
N ARG A 57 -10.75 2.01 -0.57
CA ARG A 57 -11.27 0.65 -0.81
C ARG A 57 -10.95 -0.35 0.29
N SER A 58 -10.32 0.09 1.37
CA SER A 58 -10.01 -0.75 2.54
C SER A 58 -9.17 -2.00 2.24
N ILE A 59 -8.45 -2.00 1.11
CA ILE A 59 -7.49 -3.05 0.75
C ILE A 59 -6.30 -3.04 1.73
N GLY A 60 -6.01 -1.87 2.32
CA GLY A 60 -4.92 -1.66 3.25
C GLY A 60 -3.56 -1.54 2.58
N THR A 61 -2.54 -1.19 3.37
CA THR A 61 -1.14 -1.00 2.95
C THR A 61 -0.27 -2.23 3.19
N GLY A 62 -0.71 -3.15 4.04
CA GLY A 62 -0.01 -4.43 4.24
C GLY A 62 -0.22 -5.34 3.05
N LEU A 63 0.88 -5.78 2.43
CA LEU A 63 0.88 -6.64 1.24
C LEU A 63 1.74 -7.88 1.48
N THR A 64 1.35 -8.99 0.85
CA THR A 64 2.19 -10.19 0.74
C THR A 64 2.64 -10.34 -0.71
N TYR A 65 3.95 -10.32 -0.94
CA TYR A 65 4.53 -10.86 -2.17
C TYR A 65 4.56 -12.36 -2.05
N ASP A 66 3.73 -13.05 -2.84
CA ASP A 66 3.58 -14.50 -2.80
C ASP A 66 4.27 -15.20 -3.98
N LYS A 67 5.14 -14.46 -4.70
CA LYS A 67 5.88 -14.93 -5.88
C LYS A 67 4.98 -15.70 -6.87
N PRO A 68 3.87 -15.09 -7.34
CA PRO A 68 2.94 -15.78 -8.21
C PRO A 68 3.58 -16.07 -9.57
N ASP A 69 3.16 -17.15 -10.19
CA ASP A 69 3.56 -17.48 -11.55
C ASP A 69 2.91 -16.52 -12.58
N ALA A 70 3.26 -16.69 -13.86
CA ALA A 70 2.74 -15.84 -14.93
C ALA A 70 1.22 -15.95 -15.12
N SER A 71 0.64 -17.12 -14.88
CA SER A 71 -0.79 -17.37 -15.00
C SER A 71 -1.56 -16.61 -13.92
N GLU A 72 -1.10 -16.72 -12.67
CA GLU A 72 -1.70 -16.05 -11.53
C GLU A 72 -1.55 -14.53 -11.62
N LYS A 73 -0.40 -14.02 -12.06
CA LYS A 73 -0.24 -12.58 -12.35
C LYS A 73 -1.23 -12.12 -13.41
N ARG A 74 -1.40 -12.87 -14.50
CA ARG A 74 -2.36 -12.55 -15.56
C ARG A 74 -3.80 -12.56 -15.04
N ARG A 75 -4.16 -13.55 -14.21
CA ARG A 75 -5.47 -13.63 -13.54
C ARG A 75 -5.72 -12.39 -12.68
N ARG A 76 -4.74 -11.98 -11.87
CA ARG A 76 -4.85 -10.78 -11.01
C ARG A 76 -4.99 -9.48 -11.80
N ARG A 77 -4.31 -9.35 -12.95
CA ARG A 77 -4.49 -8.18 -13.84
C ARG A 77 -5.87 -8.12 -14.49
N ARG A 78 -6.43 -9.27 -14.87
CA ARG A 78 -7.82 -9.35 -15.33
C ARG A 78 -8.79 -8.99 -14.22
N ALA A 79 -8.60 -9.54 -13.04
CA ALA A 79 -9.41 -9.25 -11.86
C ALA A 79 -9.33 -7.78 -11.45
N ALA A 80 -8.18 -7.12 -11.65
CA ALA A 80 -8.03 -5.69 -11.44
C ALA A 80 -8.62 -4.83 -12.57
N GLY A 81 -8.98 -5.40 -13.73
CA GLY A 81 -9.52 -4.65 -14.87
C GLY A 81 -8.50 -4.11 -15.86
N CYS A 82 -7.22 -4.43 -15.70
CA CYS A 82 -6.18 -3.97 -16.61
C CYS A 82 -6.11 -4.76 -17.92
N LEU A 83 -6.61 -5.99 -17.93
CA LEU A 83 -6.69 -6.84 -19.11
C LEU A 83 -8.15 -7.04 -19.51
N VAL A 84 -8.60 -6.28 -20.51
CA VAL A 84 -9.95 -6.35 -21.09
C VAL A 84 -9.91 -6.93 -22.51
N SER A 85 -11.08 -7.22 -23.10
CA SER A 85 -11.13 -7.63 -24.51
C SER A 85 -10.51 -6.55 -25.40
N GLY A 86 -9.58 -6.94 -26.27
CA GLY A 86 -8.77 -6.02 -27.08
C GLY A 86 -7.48 -5.49 -26.44
N GLY A 87 -7.16 -5.87 -25.19
CA GLY A 87 -5.85 -5.63 -24.56
C GLY A 87 -5.89 -4.76 -23.31
N ASN A 88 -4.92 -3.86 -23.19
CA ASN A 88 -4.81 -2.93 -22.05
C ASN A 88 -6.00 -1.96 -22.06
N ARG A 89 -6.69 -1.81 -20.92
CA ARG A 89 -7.76 -0.81 -20.70
C ARG A 89 -7.32 0.59 -21.11
N CYS A 90 -6.08 0.95 -20.80
CA CYS A 90 -5.54 2.29 -21.00
C CYS A 90 -4.86 2.46 -22.36
N SER A 91 -5.29 1.68 -23.36
CA SER A 91 -4.71 1.75 -24.71
C SER A 91 -5.44 2.77 -25.58
N THR A 92 -4.76 3.24 -26.63
CA THR A 92 -5.34 4.11 -27.66
C THR A 92 -6.53 3.50 -28.38
N ARG A 93 -6.59 2.17 -28.45
CA ARG A 93 -7.77 1.43 -28.98
C ARG A 93 -9.02 1.58 -28.12
N LYS A 94 -8.86 2.04 -26.88
CA LYS A 94 -9.92 2.26 -25.90
C LYS A 94 -10.13 3.75 -25.60
N GLY A 95 -9.61 4.63 -26.45
CA GLY A 95 -9.83 6.08 -26.36
C GLY A 95 -8.87 6.84 -25.43
N TYR A 96 -7.85 6.17 -24.87
CA TYR A 96 -6.82 6.83 -24.06
C TYR A 96 -5.70 7.40 -24.92
N ASP A 97 -4.99 8.41 -24.38
CA ASP A 97 -3.80 8.95 -25.04
C ASP A 97 -2.67 7.91 -25.12
N ALA A 98 -1.83 8.05 -26.15
CA ALA A 98 -0.61 7.26 -26.25
C ALA A 98 0.30 7.56 -25.05
N GLY A 99 0.98 6.52 -24.55
CA GLY A 99 1.87 6.66 -23.40
C GLY A 99 1.20 6.41 -22.04
N TYR A 100 -0.05 5.96 -22.00
CA TYR A 100 -0.70 5.49 -20.77
C TYR A 100 -0.63 3.98 -20.59
N GLN A 101 -0.63 3.54 -19.35
CA GLN A 101 -0.67 2.14 -18.93
C GLN A 101 -1.64 1.95 -17.78
N CYS A 102 -2.17 0.74 -17.64
CA CYS A 102 -2.99 0.39 -16.50
C CYS A 102 -2.09 0.02 -15.31
N ASP A 103 -2.26 0.76 -14.22
CA ASP A 103 -1.69 0.45 -12.91
C ASP A 103 -2.74 -0.25 -12.05
N GLU A 104 -2.30 -1.16 -11.18
CA GLU A 104 -3.16 -2.02 -10.38
C GLU A 104 -2.75 -2.03 -8.89
N TYR A 105 -3.74 -1.95 -8.00
CA TYR A 105 -3.53 -2.11 -6.55
C TYR A 105 -4.53 -3.09 -5.92
N PRO A 106 -4.09 -4.13 -5.17
CA PRO A 106 -2.70 -4.54 -4.99
C PRO A 106 -2.02 -4.87 -6.32
N PHE A 107 -0.70 -4.91 -6.32
CA PHE A 107 0.10 -5.26 -7.49
C PHE A 107 -0.20 -6.68 -7.96
N ALA A 108 -0.11 -6.99 -9.26
CA ALA A 108 -0.33 -8.36 -9.75
C ALA A 108 0.58 -9.40 -9.08
N SER A 109 1.71 -8.98 -8.50
CA SER A 109 2.63 -9.83 -7.73
C SER A 109 2.25 -10.01 -6.27
N THR A 110 1.21 -9.35 -5.77
CA THR A 110 0.85 -9.35 -4.35
C THR A 110 -0.64 -9.61 -4.11
N VAL A 111 -0.92 -9.96 -2.86
CA VAL A 111 -2.27 -9.94 -2.26
C VAL A 111 -2.31 -8.94 -1.11
N GLY A 112 -3.46 -8.30 -0.92
CA GLY A 112 -3.70 -7.43 0.21
C GLY A 112 -3.85 -8.25 1.50
N ARG A 113 -3.31 -7.73 2.60
CA ARG A 113 -3.50 -8.29 3.96
C ARG A 113 -4.55 -7.51 4.75
N GLY A 114 -5.23 -6.56 4.11
CA GLY A 114 -6.32 -5.78 4.70
C GLY A 114 -7.64 -6.54 4.70
N ALA A 115 -8.73 -5.77 4.85
CA ALA A 115 -10.07 -6.31 5.05
C ALA A 115 -10.82 -6.61 3.74
N SER A 116 -10.23 -6.29 2.58
CA SER A 116 -10.84 -6.40 1.26
C SER A 116 -9.92 -7.18 0.32
N ASP A 117 -10.51 -8.06 -0.49
CA ASP A 117 -9.86 -8.76 -1.61
C ASP A 117 -10.07 -8.03 -2.96
N GLU A 118 -10.73 -6.86 -2.92
CA GLU A 118 -10.87 -5.99 -4.08
C GLU A 118 -9.50 -5.64 -4.68
N ARG A 119 -9.53 -5.40 -5.99
CA ARG A 119 -8.39 -4.85 -6.72
C ARG A 119 -8.90 -3.64 -7.47
N VAL A 120 -8.07 -2.61 -7.55
CA VAL A 120 -8.37 -1.37 -8.24
C VAL A 120 -7.41 -1.15 -9.38
N ASN A 121 -7.83 -0.33 -10.34
CA ASN A 121 -6.96 0.14 -11.40
C ASN A 121 -7.11 1.63 -11.69
N ARG A 122 -6.07 2.18 -12.32
CA ARG A 122 -6.02 3.53 -12.87
C ARG A 122 -5.22 3.56 -14.16
N CYS A 123 -5.62 4.37 -15.13
CA CYS A 123 -4.74 4.70 -16.25
C CYS A 123 -3.74 5.79 -15.87
N VAL A 124 -2.46 5.43 -15.90
CA VAL A 124 -1.34 6.28 -15.48
C VAL A 124 -0.34 6.48 -16.61
N PRO A 125 0.48 7.55 -16.61
CA PRO A 125 1.59 7.67 -17.54
C PRO A 125 2.55 6.47 -17.44
N ALA A 126 2.95 5.91 -18.59
CA ALA A 126 3.78 4.71 -18.68
C ALA A 126 5.13 4.86 -17.96
N GLY A 127 5.70 6.07 -17.96
CA GLY A 127 6.92 6.38 -17.22
C GLY A 127 6.76 6.17 -15.71
N GLN A 128 5.64 6.61 -15.13
CA GLN A 128 5.34 6.41 -13.72
C GLN A 128 5.11 4.93 -13.38
N ASN A 129 4.35 4.23 -14.22
CA ASN A 129 4.08 2.79 -14.04
C ASN A 129 5.38 1.95 -14.11
N SER A 130 6.26 2.31 -15.04
CA SER A 130 7.55 1.63 -15.20
C SER A 130 8.45 1.88 -13.98
N ARG A 131 8.45 3.10 -13.43
CA ARG A 131 9.14 3.42 -12.17
C ARG A 131 8.63 2.56 -11.02
N GLN A 132 7.31 2.44 -10.86
CA GLN A 132 6.69 1.59 -9.83
C GLN A 132 7.11 0.12 -9.99
N GLY A 133 7.02 -0.42 -11.22
CA GLY A 133 7.45 -1.78 -11.53
C GLY A 133 8.94 -2.02 -11.22
N GLY A 134 9.79 -1.05 -11.52
CA GLY A 134 11.20 -1.07 -11.16
C GLY A 134 11.41 -1.11 -9.64
N THR A 135 10.79 -0.19 -8.90
CA THR A 135 10.82 -0.15 -7.43
C THR A 135 10.39 -1.49 -6.82
N ILE A 136 9.28 -2.05 -7.30
CA ILE A 136 8.74 -3.34 -6.86
C ILE A 136 9.73 -4.47 -7.12
N ASN A 137 10.24 -4.58 -8.35
CA ASN A 137 11.14 -5.66 -8.72
C ASN A 137 12.46 -5.59 -7.93
N SER A 138 13.06 -4.41 -7.81
CA SER A 138 14.27 -4.21 -7.03
C SER A 138 14.04 -4.58 -5.56
N PHE A 139 12.92 -4.17 -4.96
CA PHE A 139 12.56 -4.55 -3.59
C PHE A 139 12.46 -6.07 -3.40
N TYR A 140 11.81 -6.80 -4.31
CA TYR A 140 11.72 -8.27 -4.23
C TYR A 140 13.08 -8.97 -4.34
N GLN A 141 14.02 -8.37 -5.05
CA GLN A 141 15.39 -8.89 -5.19
C GLN A 141 16.31 -8.48 -4.04
N SER A 142 15.89 -7.53 -3.20
CA SER A 142 16.67 -7.09 -2.05
C SER A 142 16.90 -8.23 -1.05
N ALA A 143 17.85 -8.04 -0.13
CA ALA A 143 18.13 -8.99 0.95
C ALA A 143 16.90 -9.27 1.84
N TYR A 144 15.89 -8.40 1.83
CA TYR A 144 14.67 -8.58 2.61
C TYR A 144 13.84 -9.75 2.11
N CYS A 145 13.44 -9.73 0.83
CA CYS A 145 12.65 -10.82 0.24
C CYS A 145 13.53 -11.94 -0.32
N GLY A 146 14.78 -11.65 -0.70
CA GLY A 146 15.71 -12.63 -1.25
C GLY A 146 15.20 -13.32 -2.52
N GLY A 147 14.32 -12.65 -3.28
CA GLY A 147 13.60 -13.22 -4.41
C GLY A 147 12.54 -14.27 -4.05
N GLY A 148 12.24 -14.46 -2.76
CA GLY A 148 11.19 -15.34 -2.23
C GLY A 148 9.99 -14.56 -1.69
N PRO A 149 8.94 -15.26 -1.25
CA PRO A 149 7.77 -14.63 -0.64
C PRO A 149 8.12 -13.82 0.61
N CYS A 150 7.45 -12.69 0.81
CA CYS A 150 7.68 -11.78 1.94
C CYS A 150 6.44 -10.91 2.20
N ASP A 151 6.24 -10.52 3.46
CA ASP A 151 5.25 -9.52 3.85
C ASP A 151 5.90 -8.15 3.96
N PHE A 152 5.21 -7.08 3.58
CA PHE A 152 5.72 -5.72 3.71
C PHE A 152 4.57 -4.71 3.82
N THR A 153 4.88 -3.51 4.29
CA THR A 153 3.93 -2.39 4.28
C THR A 153 4.29 -1.45 3.13
N ALA A 154 3.38 -1.26 2.18
CA ALA A 154 3.50 -0.19 1.20
C ALA A 154 3.35 1.16 1.93
N SER A 155 4.39 1.98 1.86
CA SER A 155 4.42 3.31 2.46
C SER A 155 4.57 4.36 1.38
N PHE A 156 3.87 5.48 1.54
CA PHE A 156 3.83 6.55 0.56
C PHE A 156 4.71 7.70 1.01
N GLY A 157 5.85 7.86 0.33
CA GLY A 157 6.79 8.94 0.56
C GLY A 157 6.31 10.22 -0.10
N ASN A 158 6.41 11.34 0.63
CA ASN A 158 5.91 12.65 0.21
C ASN A 158 4.43 12.61 -0.22
N PRO A 159 3.50 12.12 0.63
CA PRO A 159 2.11 11.87 0.24
C PRO A 159 1.29 13.14 -0.09
N GLY A 160 1.82 14.32 0.24
CA GLY A 160 1.24 15.62 -0.12
C GLY A 160 1.88 16.28 -1.35
N ALA A 161 2.64 15.54 -2.17
CA ALA A 161 3.21 16.06 -3.41
C ALA A 161 2.12 16.49 -4.40
N ALA A 162 2.43 17.45 -5.28
CA ALA A 162 1.49 17.93 -6.28
C ALA A 162 1.03 16.79 -7.21
N GLY A 163 -0.27 16.72 -7.49
CA GLY A 163 -0.89 15.67 -8.31
C GLY A 163 -1.18 14.36 -7.58
N VAL A 164 -0.87 14.27 -6.27
CA VAL A 164 -1.21 13.10 -5.44
C VAL A 164 -2.55 13.31 -4.75
N SER A 165 -3.45 12.33 -4.89
CA SER A 165 -4.77 12.31 -4.25
C SER A 165 -4.93 11.11 -3.32
N TYR A 166 -5.93 11.18 -2.43
CA TYR A 166 -6.36 10.13 -1.48
C TYR A 166 -5.35 9.68 -0.43
N CYS A 167 -4.07 10.06 -0.51
CA CYS A 167 -3.08 9.62 0.47
C CYS A 167 -3.34 10.16 1.89
N ASN A 168 -4.20 11.16 2.05
CA ASN A 168 -4.68 11.65 3.35
C ASN A 168 -6.02 11.03 3.79
N ALA A 169 -6.69 10.25 2.92
CA ALA A 169 -8.03 9.73 3.16
C ALA A 169 -8.11 8.71 4.31
N TYR A 170 -6.96 8.24 4.81
CA TYR A 170 -6.89 7.49 6.06
C TYR A 170 -7.38 8.31 7.28
N ALA A 171 -7.19 9.63 7.26
CA ALA A 171 -7.54 10.56 8.35
C ALA A 171 -8.90 11.22 8.12
N THR A 172 -9.21 11.47 6.86
CA THR A 172 -10.40 12.13 6.35
C THR A 172 -11.03 11.24 5.29
N PRO A 173 -11.78 10.19 5.67
CA PRO A 173 -12.41 9.27 4.73
C PRO A 173 -13.36 9.96 3.73
N GLU A 174 -13.84 11.16 4.05
CA GLU A 174 -14.61 12.02 3.15
C GLU A 174 -13.83 12.40 1.89
N ASP A 175 -12.49 12.37 1.92
CA ASP A 175 -11.64 12.60 0.75
C ASP A 175 -11.77 11.49 -0.31
N CYS A 176 -12.44 10.38 0.01
CA CYS A 176 -12.72 9.30 -0.93
C CYS A 176 -13.93 9.55 -1.84
N ASP A 177 -14.70 10.62 -1.61
CA ASP A 177 -15.90 10.95 -2.39
C ASP A 177 -15.58 11.77 -3.66
N VAL A 178 -14.30 12.00 -3.96
CA VAL A 178 -13.87 12.62 -5.21
C VAL A 178 -13.93 11.56 -6.31
N ASP A 179 -14.89 11.70 -7.23
CA ASP A 179 -14.95 10.88 -8.45
C ASP A 179 -14.05 11.52 -9.49
N ASP A 180 -13.03 10.78 -9.95
CA ASP A 180 -12.09 11.25 -10.94
C ASP A 180 -12.13 10.49 -12.26
N ASP A 181 -13.19 9.68 -12.49
CA ASP A 181 -13.50 8.86 -13.67
C ASP A 181 -12.43 7.85 -14.15
N ASN A 182 -11.20 7.98 -13.65
CA ASN A 182 -10.04 7.18 -14.04
C ASN A 182 -9.72 6.08 -13.00
N GLN A 183 -10.17 6.22 -11.74
CA GLN A 183 -10.16 5.16 -10.73
C GLN A 183 -11.30 4.15 -10.92
N VAL A 184 -10.97 2.85 -10.95
CA VAL A 184 -11.97 1.79 -11.04
C VAL A 184 -11.71 0.62 -10.09
N VAL A 185 -12.78 0.01 -9.57
CA VAL A 185 -12.76 -1.28 -8.87
C VAL A 185 -12.95 -2.43 -9.86
N GLY A 186 -12.04 -3.38 -9.82
CA GLY A 186 -12.05 -4.60 -10.61
C GLY A 186 -12.13 -4.31 -12.12
N PRO A 187 -12.74 -5.20 -12.93
CA PRO A 187 -12.96 -4.92 -14.34
C PRO A 187 -13.96 -3.79 -14.65
N GLY A 188 -14.51 -3.09 -13.66
CA GLY A 188 -15.71 -2.26 -13.81
C GLY A 188 -15.55 -0.95 -14.61
N GLY A 189 -16.07 -0.90 -15.84
CA GLY A 189 -16.33 0.36 -16.54
C GLY A 189 -16.95 0.18 -17.93
N THR A 190 -18.28 0.38 -18.02
CA THR A 190 -19.13 0.64 -19.21
C THR A 190 -18.83 -0.10 -20.52
N GLN A 191 -18.87 -1.43 -20.51
CA GLN A 191 -19.40 -2.13 -21.69
C GLN A 191 -20.58 -2.97 -21.21
N ASP A 192 -21.76 -2.58 -21.69
CA ASP A 192 -22.85 -3.51 -21.89
C ASP A 192 -22.27 -4.78 -22.57
N PRO A 193 -22.50 -6.01 -22.07
CA PRO A 193 -21.95 -7.22 -22.66
C PRO A 193 -22.48 -7.52 -24.07
N THR A 194 -23.38 -6.68 -24.58
CA THR A 194 -23.94 -6.78 -25.91
C THR A 194 -23.06 -6.03 -26.90
N GLU A 195 -22.04 -6.70 -27.43
CA GLU A 195 -21.68 -6.70 -28.86
C GLU A 195 -20.38 -7.51 -29.07
N ASP A 196 -20.56 -8.62 -29.79
CA ASP A 196 -19.56 -9.40 -30.53
C ASP A 196 -18.53 -10.24 -29.77
N GLU A 197 -19.01 -11.26 -29.06
CA GLU A 197 -18.44 -12.61 -29.27
C GLU A 197 -19.54 -13.56 -29.75
N THR A 198 -19.76 -13.58 -31.07
CA THR A 198 -20.45 -14.68 -31.73
C THR A 198 -19.58 -15.94 -31.64
N ALA A 199 -19.64 -16.63 -30.51
CA ALA A 199 -19.58 -18.08 -30.50
C ALA A 199 -21.03 -18.57 -30.51
N ASP A 200 -21.52 -18.78 -31.72
CA ASP A 200 -22.70 -19.57 -32.03
C ASP A 200 -22.47 -21.02 -31.56
N ASP A 201 -23.08 -21.40 -30.44
CA ASP A 201 -23.58 -22.75 -30.23
C ASP A 201 -24.90 -22.71 -29.45
N GLY A 202 -26.00 -22.53 -30.19
CA GLY A 202 -27.34 -22.41 -29.61
C GLY A 202 -27.74 -23.55 -28.66
N THR A 203 -28.57 -23.21 -27.67
CA THR A 203 -29.92 -23.79 -27.44
C THR A 203 -30.60 -23.21 -26.19
N ASP A 204 -31.89 -22.88 -26.39
CA ASP A 204 -33.05 -22.78 -25.50
C ASP A 204 -33.14 -21.83 -24.28
N GLU A 205 -34.03 -20.84 -24.50
CA GLU A 205 -35.14 -20.34 -23.67
C GLU A 205 -35.19 -20.69 -22.16
N THR A 206 -35.10 -19.67 -21.30
CA THR A 206 -36.24 -19.07 -20.56
C THR A 206 -35.76 -18.01 -19.56
N ASP A 207 -36.33 -16.80 -19.67
CA ASP A 207 -36.38 -15.73 -18.65
C ASP A 207 -37.81 -15.78 -18.04
N PRO A 208 -38.03 -15.56 -16.73
CA PRO A 208 -38.13 -14.18 -16.20
C PRO A 208 -37.56 -13.98 -14.78
N GLY A 209 -36.97 -12.82 -14.52
CA GLY A 209 -37.15 -12.13 -13.24
C GLY A 209 -35.97 -11.33 -12.71
N GLU A 210 -35.81 -10.09 -13.20
CA GLU A 210 -35.03 -9.07 -12.51
C GLU A 210 -35.75 -8.67 -11.20
N GLU A 211 -35.16 -9.02 -10.05
CA GLU A 211 -35.52 -8.43 -8.76
C GLU A 211 -34.71 -7.15 -8.53
N GLU A 212 -35.41 -6.02 -8.40
CA GLU A 212 -34.80 -4.76 -8.00
C GLU A 212 -34.17 -4.85 -6.60
N PRO A 213 -32.97 -4.26 -6.38
CA PRO A 213 -32.31 -4.30 -5.07
C PRO A 213 -33.11 -3.52 -4.02
N THR A 214 -33.45 -4.22 -2.93
CA THR A 214 -34.28 -3.68 -1.86
C THR A 214 -33.54 -2.64 -1.00
N THR A 215 -34.33 -1.74 -0.39
CA THR A 215 -33.90 -0.61 0.46
C THR A 215 -33.05 -1.01 1.69
N GLU A 216 -32.91 -2.29 2.01
CA GLU A 216 -32.06 -2.81 3.09
C GLU A 216 -30.55 -2.71 2.77
N ASP A 217 -30.16 -2.82 1.50
CA ASP A 217 -28.75 -2.72 1.09
C ASP A 217 -28.18 -1.30 1.30
N LYS A 218 -29.05 -0.29 1.27
CA LYS A 218 -28.67 1.10 1.59
C LYS A 218 -28.46 1.34 3.08
N LYS A 219 -28.96 0.47 3.97
CA LYS A 219 -28.82 0.62 5.44
C LYS A 219 -27.51 0.04 5.98
N LEU A 220 -26.92 -0.96 5.32
CA LEU A 220 -25.58 -1.45 5.66
C LEU A 220 -24.46 -0.43 5.35
N ARG A 221 -24.74 0.58 4.52
CA ARG A 221 -23.86 1.74 4.31
C ARG A 221 -23.81 2.73 5.48
N LYS A 222 -24.54 2.51 6.58
CA LYS A 222 -24.30 3.24 7.84
C LYS A 222 -23.04 2.70 8.53
N ILE A 223 -21.90 3.11 7.98
CA ILE A 223 -20.69 3.56 8.66
C ILE A 223 -20.59 2.99 10.09
N LYS A 224 -20.00 1.80 10.20
CA LYS A 224 -19.19 1.48 11.38
C LYS A 224 -18.30 2.70 11.59
N LYS A 225 -18.49 3.44 12.69
CA LYS A 225 -17.54 4.44 13.18
C LYS A 225 -16.18 3.76 13.27
N ARG A 226 -15.39 3.86 12.20
CA ARG A 226 -14.01 3.39 12.18
C ARG A 226 -13.29 4.28 13.17
N SER A 227 -12.67 3.64 14.17
CA SER A 227 -11.71 4.29 15.05
C SER A 227 -10.78 5.14 14.18
N LYS A 228 -10.60 6.43 14.50
CA LYS A 228 -9.54 7.25 13.91
C LYS A 228 -8.26 6.44 14.05
N THR A 229 -7.77 5.92 12.93
CA THR A 229 -6.52 5.17 12.93
C THR A 229 -5.45 6.21 13.14
N PHE A 230 -4.68 6.08 14.22
CA PHE A 230 -3.54 6.96 14.46
C PHE A 230 -2.59 6.83 13.28
N VAL A 231 -2.21 7.97 12.70
CA VAL A 231 -1.21 8.01 11.64
C VAL A 231 -0.11 8.93 12.09
N GLY A 232 1.03 8.33 12.35
CA GLY A 232 2.26 9.07 12.57
C GLY A 232 2.84 9.48 11.24
N ARG A 233 3.32 10.72 11.19
CA ARG A 233 4.19 11.20 10.13
C ARG A 233 5.62 11.01 10.59
N TYR A 234 6.47 10.46 9.74
CA TYR A 234 7.83 10.11 10.11
C TYR A 234 8.83 10.64 9.09
N ARG A 235 10.04 10.95 9.57
CA ARG A 235 11.19 11.19 8.71
C ARG A 235 12.11 9.97 8.73
N THR A 236 12.57 9.59 7.54
CA THR A 236 13.63 8.59 7.40
C THR A 236 15.02 9.22 7.51
N ALA A 237 16.07 8.42 7.74
CA ALA A 237 17.45 8.89 7.83
C ALA A 237 17.94 9.62 6.56
N VAL A 238 17.24 9.43 5.45
CA VAL A 238 17.54 10.02 4.13
C VAL A 238 16.69 11.27 3.85
N GLY A 239 15.88 11.71 4.82
CA GLY A 239 15.09 12.93 4.75
C GLY A 239 13.68 12.75 4.18
N THR A 240 13.35 11.60 3.58
CA THR A 240 12.01 11.29 3.06
C THR A 240 10.98 11.31 4.18
N VAL A 241 9.89 12.05 3.96
CA VAL A 241 8.73 12.09 4.86
C VAL A 241 7.74 11.02 4.42
N ILE A 242 7.29 10.20 5.37
CA ILE A 242 6.33 9.12 5.13
C ILE A 242 5.17 9.24 6.12
N ASP A 243 3.96 8.94 5.65
CA ASP A 243 2.80 8.74 6.53
C ASP A 243 2.57 7.23 6.68
N VAL A 244 2.53 6.75 7.91
CA VAL A 244 2.40 5.31 8.21
C VAL A 244 1.16 5.07 9.06
N PRO A 245 0.05 4.62 8.44
CA PRO A 245 -1.16 4.29 9.17
C PRO A 245 -0.93 3.15 10.18
N GLY A 246 -1.36 3.34 11.43
CA GLY A 246 -1.04 2.44 12.53
C GLY A 246 0.29 2.76 13.24
N GLY A 247 1.05 3.73 12.73
CA GLY A 247 2.32 4.19 13.28
C GLY A 247 3.52 3.38 12.79
N ALA A 248 4.70 3.99 12.95
CA ALA A 248 6.02 3.39 12.81
C ALA A 248 6.79 3.59 14.11
N TYR A 249 7.91 2.88 14.27
CA TYR A 249 8.81 3.11 15.40
C TYR A 249 10.17 3.63 14.93
N ILE A 250 10.82 4.44 15.77
CA ILE A 250 12.18 4.91 15.51
C ILE A 250 13.14 3.71 15.43
N GLY A 251 13.88 3.63 14.33
CA GLY A 251 14.76 2.53 13.98
C GLY A 251 14.12 1.47 13.06
N GLN A 252 12.81 1.57 12.77
CA GLN A 252 12.15 0.66 11.83
C GLN A 252 12.83 0.74 10.46
N ARG A 253 13.12 -0.43 9.88
CA ARG A 253 13.73 -0.50 8.54
C ARG A 253 12.72 -0.07 7.49
N ALA A 254 13.21 0.69 6.54
CA ALA A 254 12.48 1.09 5.37
C ALA A 254 13.38 0.95 4.15
N PHE A 255 12.78 0.59 3.03
CA PHE A 255 13.44 0.43 1.75
C PHE A 255 12.86 1.43 0.79
N TYR A 256 13.73 2.08 0.04
CA TYR A 256 13.35 2.97 -1.04
C TYR A 256 14.26 2.65 -2.23
N VAL A 257 13.80 2.99 -3.42
CA VAL A 257 14.52 2.69 -4.64
C VAL A 257 14.88 3.99 -5.31
N GLU A 258 16.16 4.16 -5.61
CA GLU A 258 16.69 5.33 -6.28
C GLU A 258 17.34 4.97 -7.60
N PRO A 259 17.29 5.88 -8.58
CA PRO A 259 18.09 5.74 -9.77
C PRO A 259 19.58 5.88 -9.46
N VAL A 260 20.41 4.99 -10.00
CA VAL A 260 21.87 5.12 -9.99
C VAL A 260 22.30 6.42 -10.67
N ASN A 261 21.58 6.81 -11.72
CA ASN A 261 21.80 8.06 -12.44
C ASN A 261 20.46 8.77 -12.66
N ALA A 262 20.17 9.80 -11.86
CA ALA A 262 18.92 10.56 -11.95
C ALA A 262 18.62 11.15 -13.34
N THR A 263 19.64 11.45 -14.16
CA THR A 263 19.41 11.99 -15.51
C THR A 263 18.84 10.97 -16.50
N LEU A 264 19.06 9.66 -16.29
CA LEU A 264 18.45 8.61 -17.11
C LEU A 264 16.95 8.45 -16.85
N TRP A 265 16.44 9.08 -15.79
CA TRP A 265 15.06 8.94 -15.33
C TRP A 265 14.18 10.14 -15.65
N ALA A 266 14.77 11.18 -16.23
CA ALA A 266 14.02 12.26 -16.84
C ALA A 266 13.21 11.72 -18.03
N GLU A 267 11.98 12.21 -18.17
CA GLU A 267 10.98 11.81 -19.20
C GLU A 267 11.56 11.51 -20.59
N PRO A 268 12.42 12.35 -21.20
CA PRO A 268 12.94 12.05 -22.54
C PRO A 268 13.95 10.89 -22.58
N ALA A 269 14.67 10.61 -21.50
CA ALA A 269 15.61 9.50 -21.43
C ALA A 269 14.89 8.16 -21.17
N ALA A 270 13.90 8.16 -20.27
CA ALA A 270 13.11 6.97 -19.95
C ALA A 270 12.29 6.45 -21.15
N ALA A 271 11.84 7.34 -22.04
CA ALA A 271 11.11 6.96 -23.25
C ALA A 271 11.99 6.27 -24.32
N LEU A 272 13.32 6.46 -24.25
CA LEU A 272 14.29 5.91 -25.21
C LEU A 272 14.99 4.64 -24.71
N MET A 273 14.95 4.38 -23.40
CA MET A 273 15.58 3.22 -22.78
C MET A 273 14.64 2.03 -22.75
N GLY A 274 15.17 0.82 -22.97
CA GLY A 274 14.42 -0.41 -22.77
C GLY A 274 14.08 -0.60 -21.29
N VAL A 275 12.94 -1.22 -20.98
CA VAL A 275 12.47 -1.49 -19.60
C VAL A 275 13.56 -2.18 -18.76
N GLN A 276 14.32 -3.10 -19.34
CA GLN A 276 15.40 -3.81 -18.64
C GLN A 276 16.55 -2.87 -18.24
N GLU A 277 16.99 -2.01 -19.15
CA GLU A 277 18.09 -1.07 -18.90
C GLU A 277 17.70 -0.03 -17.84
N MET A 278 16.42 0.33 -17.79
CA MET A 278 15.87 1.18 -16.75
C MET A 278 15.90 0.46 -15.38
N VAL A 279 15.46 -0.80 -15.30
CA VAL A 279 15.52 -1.60 -14.05
C VAL A 279 16.96 -1.80 -13.56
N ASP A 280 17.91 -2.03 -14.47
CA ASP A 280 19.33 -2.23 -14.13
C ASP A 280 19.99 -0.94 -13.57
N ASN A 281 19.36 0.22 -13.79
CA ASN A 281 19.77 1.51 -13.24
C ASN A 281 19.07 1.86 -11.91
N LEU A 282 18.42 0.91 -11.25
CA LEU A 282 17.82 1.10 -9.93
C LEU A 282 18.63 0.43 -8.83
N VAL A 283 18.78 1.12 -7.70
CA VAL A 283 19.38 0.56 -6.49
C VAL A 283 18.38 0.66 -5.34
N VAL A 284 18.16 -0.48 -4.69
CA VAL A 284 17.45 -0.51 -3.40
C VAL A 284 18.39 0.00 -2.33
N LYS A 285 17.93 0.97 -1.56
CA LYS A 285 18.63 1.48 -0.38
C LYS A 285 17.80 1.18 0.86
N GLU A 286 18.47 0.63 1.87
CA GLU A 286 17.92 0.53 3.22
C GLU A 286 18.10 1.88 3.92
N THR A 287 17.06 2.30 4.63
CA THR A 287 17.06 3.44 5.54
C THR A 287 16.32 3.06 6.82
N LYS A 288 16.27 3.98 7.77
CA LYS A 288 15.52 3.81 9.02
C LYS A 288 14.62 5.00 9.26
N VAL A 289 13.49 4.76 9.91
CA VAL A 289 12.72 5.83 10.55
C VAL A 289 13.58 6.42 11.67
N VAL A 290 13.81 7.73 11.67
CA VAL A 290 14.69 8.39 12.64
C VAL A 290 13.97 9.41 13.50
N GLU A 291 12.82 9.89 13.04
CA GLU A 291 12.07 10.94 13.70
C GLU A 291 10.57 10.70 13.47
N GLU A 292 9.79 10.84 14.53
CA GLU A 292 8.35 11.06 14.43
C GLU A 292 8.15 12.57 14.33
N ILE A 293 7.62 13.02 13.20
CA ILE A 293 7.28 14.41 12.99
C ILE A 293 5.95 14.61 13.70
N GLU A 294 5.94 15.45 14.74
CA GLU A 294 4.71 15.79 15.46
C GLU A 294 3.60 16.09 14.46
N THR A 295 2.49 15.36 14.58
CA THR A 295 1.28 15.57 13.79
C THR A 295 1.00 17.06 13.82
N TRP A 296 0.99 17.72 12.66
CA TRP A 296 0.47 19.07 12.55
C TRP A 296 -0.88 19.08 13.26
N ASN A 297 -0.95 19.72 14.44
CA ASN A 297 -2.21 20.25 14.92
C ASN A 297 -2.71 21.07 13.73
N ALA A 298 -3.86 20.68 13.15
CA ALA A 298 -4.49 21.45 12.10
C ALA A 298 -4.40 22.93 12.51
N PRO A 299 -3.93 23.83 11.63
CA PRO A 299 -3.85 25.23 12.00
C PRO A 299 -5.23 25.63 12.53
N ALA A 300 -5.26 26.22 13.72
CA ALA A 300 -6.49 26.74 14.30
C ALA A 300 -7.20 27.56 13.20
N PRO A 301 -8.52 27.39 13.02
CA PRO A 301 -9.24 28.13 12.00
C PRO A 301 -8.88 29.61 12.14
N ALA A 302 -8.44 30.23 11.05
CA ALA A 302 -8.12 31.64 11.04
C ALA A 302 -9.32 32.40 11.65
N PRO A 303 -9.09 33.37 12.55
CA PRO A 303 -10.18 34.16 13.10
C PRO A 303 -10.98 34.75 11.92
N ALA A 304 -12.30 34.54 11.95
CA ALA A 304 -13.19 35.11 10.96
C ALA A 304 -12.94 36.62 10.89
N VAL A 305 -12.62 37.11 9.69
CA VAL A 305 -12.48 38.54 9.37
C VAL A 305 -13.84 39.08 8.97
#